data_AF-A0A966NVV1-F1
#
_entry.id   AF-A0A966NVV1-F1
#
_cell.length_a   1.000
_cell.length_b   1.000
_cell.length_c   1.000
_cell.angle_alpha   90.00
_cell.angle_beta   90.00
_cell.angle_gamma   90.00
#
_symmetry.space_group_name_H-M   'P 1'
#
loop_
_entity.id
_entity.type
_entity.pdbx_description
1 polymer ?
#
loop_
_entity_poly.entity_id
_entity_poly.type
_entity_poly.pdbx_seq_one_letter_code
_entity_poly.pdbx_strand_id
1 'polypeptide(L)' 'MPVAILDTCVLIDVVPELDAELAISTVSLAELHHGVCVAVHPATRSTRMKCLIAAETTFRALPVDKRVAKSYGEL' A
#
# COMPACT_ATOMS: atom_id res chain seq x y z
N MET A 1 16.86 5.12 11.19
CA MET A 1 16.34 3.76 10.97
C MET A 1 16.14 3.56 9.47
N PRO A 2 16.37 2.37 8.92
CA PRO A 2 16.06 2.10 7.51
C PRO A 2 14.55 2.23 7.26
N VAL A 3 14.17 2.60 6.03
CA VAL A 3 12.77 2.62 5.59
C VAL A 3 12.53 1.36 4.76
N ALA A 4 11.52 0.57 5.13
CA ALA A 4 11.03 -0.55 4.34
C ALA A 4 9.73 -0.16 3.64
N ILE A 5 9.67 -0.35 2.32
CA ILE A 5 8.46 -0.09 1.54
C ILE A 5 7.70 -1.40 1.39
N LEU A 6 6.48 -1.45 1.93
CA LEU A 6 5.62 -2.63 1.84
C LEU A 6 4.90 -2.65 0.49
N ASP A 7 4.83 -3.83 -0.11
CA ASP A 7 4.03 -4.09 -1.30
C ASP A 7 2.55 -4.30 -0.94
N THR A 8 1.67 -4.13 -1.92
CA THR A 8 0.21 -4.26 -1.73
C THR A 8 -0.19 -5.66 -1.27
N CYS A 9 0.49 -6.72 -1.75
CA CYS A 9 0.18 -8.07 -1.29
C CYS A 9 0.44 -8.28 0.21
N VAL A 10 1.48 -7.62 0.75
CA VAL A 10 1.83 -7.67 2.18
C VAL A 10 0.78 -6.93 3.02
N LEU A 11 0.21 -5.85 2.50
CA LEU A 11 -0.87 -5.11 3.17
C LEU A 11 -2.19 -5.90 3.21
N ILE A 12 -2.43 -6.76 2.21
CA ILE A 12 -3.65 -7.58 2.11
C ILE A 12 -3.57 -8.81 3.02
N ASP A 13 -2.37 -9.37 3.18
CA ASP A 13 -2.15 -10.59 3.96
C ASP A 13 -1.66 -10.24 5.38
N VAL A 14 -0.35 -10.33 5.64
CA VAL A 14 0.23 -10.06 6.96
C VAL A 14 1.38 -9.05 6.83
N VAL A 15 1.30 -7.98 7.63
CA VAL A 15 2.39 -7.02 7.76
C VAL A 15 3.43 -7.59 8.72
N PRO A 16 4.70 -7.78 8.29
CA PRO A 16 5.74 -8.31 9.15
C PRO A 16 6.20 -7.29 10.19
N GLU A 17 6.62 -7.77 11.35
CA GLU A 17 7.37 -6.96 12.31
C GLU A 17 8.83 -6.83 11.82
N LEU A 18 9.24 -5.61 11.48
CA LEU A 18 10.59 -5.30 11.01
C LEU A 18 11.18 -4.19 11.88
N ASP A 19 12.49 -4.25 12.13
CA ASP A 19 13.26 -3.14 12.73
C ASP A 19 13.55 -2.04 11.70
N ALA A 20 12.46 -1.44 11.19
CA ALA A 20 12.48 -0.42 10.15
C ALA A 20 11.23 0.47 10.26
N GLU A 21 11.33 1.70 9.75
CA GLU A 21 10.14 2.51 9.49
C GLU A 21 9.39 1.90 8.30
N LEU A 22 8.17 1.42 8.54
CA LEU A 22 7.32 0.88 7.48
C LEU A 22 6.60 2.00 6.74
N ALA A 23 6.73 2.03 5.42
CA ALA A 23 6.05 2.96 4.54
C ALA A 23 5.40 2.19 3.37
N ILE A 24 4.50 2.85 2.65
CA ILE A 24 3.84 2.28 1.47
C ILE A 24 4.01 3.20 0.26
N SER A 25 3.83 2.68 -0.95
CA SER A 25 3.71 3.53 -2.13
C SER A 25 2.30 4.14 -2.23
N THR A 26 2.21 5.35 -2.78
CA THR A 26 0.93 5.92 -3.25
C THR A 26 0.25 5.03 -4.30
N VAL A 27 1.00 4.20 -5.03
CA VAL A 27 0.44 3.19 -5.96
C VAL A 27 -0.30 2.10 -5.19
N SER A 28 0.24 1.61 -4.07
CA SER A 28 -0.44 0.61 -3.24
C SER A 28 -1.75 1.14 -2.65
N LEU A 29 -1.80 2.41 -2.26
CA LEU A 29 -3.07 3.05 -1.88
C LEU A 29 -4.08 3.06 -3.02
N ALA A 30 -3.63 3.40 -4.24
CA ALA A 30 -4.51 3.38 -5.41
C ALA A 30 -5.04 1.97 -5.73
N GLU A 31 -4.20 0.94 -5.59
CA GLU A 31 -4.60 -0.47 -5.75
C GLU A 31 -5.63 -0.92 -4.71
N LEU A 32 -5.44 -0.54 -3.44
CA LEU A 32 -6.41 -0.84 -2.36
C LEU A 32 -7.74 -0.12 -2.61
N HIS A 33 -7.72 1.17 -2.96
CA HIS A 33 -8.91 1.93 -3.36
C HIS A 33 -9.63 1.26 -4.54
N HIS A 34 -8.89 0.92 -5.60
CA HIS A 34 -9.45 0.21 -6.74
C HIS A 34 -10.10 -1.11 -6.33
N GLY A 35 -9.44 -1.88 -5.46
CA GLY A 35 -9.96 -3.11 -4.88
C GLY A 35 -11.31 -2.91 -4.20
N VAL A 36 -11.52 -1.81 -3.47
CA VAL A 36 -12.81 -1.46 -2.88
C VAL A 36 -13.85 -1.16 -3.96
N CYS A 37 -13.50 -0.34 -4.96
CA CYS A 37 -14.41 0.07 -6.03
C CYS A 37 -14.94 -1.12 -6.86
N VAL A 38 -14.10 -2.11 -7.15
CA VAL A 38 -14.48 -3.27 -7.98
C VAL A 38 -15.10 -4.43 -7.20
N ALA A 39 -15.22 -4.32 -5.88
CA ALA A 39 -15.78 -5.40 -5.06
C ALA A 39 -17.30 -5.51 -5.23
N VAL A 40 -17.74 -6.61 -5.84
CA VAL A 40 -19.16 -6.91 -6.11
C VAL A 40 -19.93 -7.27 -4.83
N HIS A 41 -19.34 -8.13 -3.99
CA HIS A 41 -20.03 -8.61 -2.78
C HIS A 41 -19.83 -7.65 -1.61
N PRO A 42 -20.90 -7.31 -0.86
CA PRO A 42 -20.81 -6.40 0.29
C PRO A 42 -19.78 -6.84 1.35
N ALA A 43 -19.67 -8.15 1.60
CA ALA A 43 -18.70 -8.70 2.54
C ALA A 43 -17.25 -8.43 2.08
N THR A 44 -16.94 -8.73 0.81
CA THR A 44 -15.63 -8.47 0.22
C THR A 44 -15.29 -6.97 0.24
N ARG A 45 -16.25 -6.11 -0.10
CA ARG A 45 -16.07 -4.66 -0.07
C ARG A 45 -15.77 -4.16 1.34
N SER A 46 -16.46 -4.67 2.35
CA SER A 46 -16.21 -4.34 3.75
C SER A 46 -14.80 -4.72 4.19
N THR A 47 -14.34 -5.94 3.87
CA THR A 47 -12.97 -6.38 4.18
C THR A 47 -11.92 -5.50 3.49
N ARG A 48 -12.08 -5.21 2.20
CA ARG A 48 -11.16 -4.35 1.45
C ARG A 48 -11.16 -2.91 1.98
N MET A 49 -12.31 -2.38 2.38
CA MET A 49 -12.41 -1.06 2.99
C MET A 49 -11.65 -0.99 4.31
N LYS A 50 -11.71 -2.04 5.15
CA LYS A 50 -10.93 -2.11 6.39
C LYS A 50 -9.42 -2.12 6.11
N CYS A 51 -8.97 -2.91 5.14
CA CYS A 51 -7.56 -2.94 4.73
C CYS A 51 -7.10 -1.55 4.24
N LEU A 52 -7.89 -0.88 3.40
CA LEU A 52 -7.61 0.47 2.93
C LEU A 52 -7.49 1.48 4.09
N ILE A 53 -8.47 1.52 5.00
CA ILE A 53 -8.46 2.43 6.16
C ILE A 53 -7.25 2.15 7.05
N ALA A 54 -6.92 0.88 7.30
CA ALA A 54 -5.76 0.51 8.08
C ALA A 54 -4.47 1.02 7.42
N ALA A 55 -4.34 0.88 6.09
CA ALA A 55 -3.18 1.37 5.36
C ALA A 55 -3.05 2.90 5.42
N GLU A 56 -4.14 3.63 5.20
CA GLU A 56 -4.16 5.11 5.23
C GLU A 56 -3.86 5.69 6.61
N THR A 57 -4.26 5.01 7.68
CA THR A 57 -4.09 5.49 9.06
C THR A 57 -2.76 5.09 9.68
N THR A 58 -2.16 4.00 9.20
CA THR A 58 -0.96 3.41 9.83
C THR A 58 0.33 3.80 9.12
N PHE A 59 0.32 3.92 7.79
CA PHE A 59 1.55 4.07 7.01
C PHE A 59 1.66 5.42 6.33
N ARG A 60 2.90 5.91 6.27
CA ARG A 60 3.26 7.03 5.40
C ARG A 60 3.28 6.57 3.95
N ALA A 61 2.47 7.20 3.10
CA ALA A 61 2.47 6.94 1.66
C ALA A 61 3.51 7.81 0.93
N LEU A 62 4.42 7.15 0.23
CA LEU A 62 5.48 7.79 -0.55
C LEU A 62 4.97 8.11 -1.97
N PRO A 63 5.17 9.34 -2.47
CA PRO A 63 4.76 9.71 -3.80
C PRO A 63 5.61 8.98 -4.86
N VAL A 64 4.95 8.46 -5.90
CA VAL A 64 5.64 8.05 -7.13
C VAL A 64 5.80 9.27 -8.01
N ASP A 65 6.99 9.88 -7.95
CA ASP A 65 7.32 11.13 -8.61
C ASP A 65 8.39 10.96 -9.70
N LYS A 66 8.91 12.08 -10.22
CA LYS A 66 9.95 12.09 -11.26
C LYS A 66 11.25 11.39 -10.83
N ARG A 67 11.57 11.36 -9.53
CA ARG A 67 12.77 10.66 -9.02
C ARG A 67 12.57 9.16 -9.09
N VAL A 68 11.40 8.67 -8.68
CA VAL A 68 11.03 7.26 -8.81
C VAL A 68 11.06 6.83 -10.27
N ALA A 69 10.48 7.62 -11.17
CA ALA A 69 10.48 7.34 -12.61
C ALA A 69 11.89 7.25 -13.20
N LYS A 70 12.81 8.14 -12.80
CA LYS A 70 14.21 8.09 -13.23
C LYS A 70 14.90 6.81 -12.76
N SER A 71 14.80 6.49 -11.47
CA SER A 71 15.42 5.31 -10.90
C SER A 71 14.88 4.02 -11.50
N TYR A 72 13.58 3.95 -11.79
CA TYR A 72 12.97 2.79 -12.45
C TYR A 72 13.52 2.58 -13.87
N GLY A 73 13.77 3.65 -14.63
CA GLY A 73 14.31 3.55 -15.99
C GLY A 73 15.80 3.18 -16.07
N GLU A 74 16.50 3.12 -14.94
CA GLU A 74 17.90 2.69 -14.83
C GLU A 74 18.03 1.18 -14.52
N LEU A 75 16.91 0.48 -14.29
CA LEU A 75 16.83 -0.97 -14.09
C LEU A 75 16.83 -1.72 -15.42
#